data_AF-A0A543EU85-F1
#
_entry.id   AF-A0A543EU85-F1
#
_cell.length_a   1.000
_cell.length_b   1.000
_cell.length_c   1.000
_cell.angle_alpha   90.00
_cell.angle_beta   90.00
_cell.angle_gamma   90.00
#
_symmetry.space_group_name_H-M   'P 1'
#
loop_
_entity.id
_entity.type
_entity.pdbx_description
1 polymer ?
#
loop_
_entity_poly.entity_id
_entity_poly.type
_entity_poly.pdbx_seq_one_letter_code
_entity_poly.pdbx_strand_id
1 'polypeptide(L)'
;MTRRARRERETMEYLGFASRAIAAAGRRVGDADEFELAELVALRAVLEEAILTGIQGQRARGRSWAHIGDALGITRQAAQERYTPKRPAAPKPFVCACKGDGCEWCQTLAVAS
;
A
#
# COMPACT_ATOMS: atom_id res chain seq x y z
N MET A 1 24.09 -20.54 16.15
CA MET A 1 24.33 -19.21 15.54
C MET A 1 23.01 -18.62 15.04
N THR A 2 22.47 -17.65 15.77
CA THR A 2 21.10 -17.12 15.63
C THR A 2 20.97 -16.14 14.46
N ARG A 3 20.46 -16.61 13.32
CA ARG A 3 20.08 -15.75 12.17
C ARG A 3 19.04 -14.66 12.49
N ARG A 4 18.42 -14.72 13.68
CA ARG A 4 17.34 -13.82 14.11
C ARG A 4 17.84 -12.45 14.58
N ALA A 5 18.91 -12.41 15.38
CA ALA A 5 19.41 -11.16 15.97
C ALA A 5 20.06 -10.21 14.94
N ARG A 6 20.73 -10.76 13.90
CA ARG A 6 21.44 -9.94 12.92
C ARG A 6 20.50 -9.21 11.94
N ARG A 7 19.46 -9.90 11.44
CA ARG A 7 18.51 -9.30 10.48
C ARG A 7 17.56 -8.30 11.12
N GLU A 8 17.15 -8.55 12.36
CA GLU A 8 16.26 -7.66 13.10
C GLU A 8 16.92 -6.31 13.40
N ARG A 9 18.21 -6.34 13.80
CA ARG A 9 19.01 -5.12 14.02
C ARG A 9 19.18 -4.30 12.74
N GLU A 10 19.58 -4.93 11.63
CA GLU A 10 19.71 -4.27 10.32
C GLU A 10 18.38 -3.62 9.88
N THR A 11 17.24 -4.30 10.12
CA THR A 11 15.91 -3.79 9.78
C THR A 11 15.52 -2.59 10.65
N MET A 12 15.75 -2.66 11.97
CA MET A 12 15.42 -1.57 12.88
C MET A 12 16.34 -0.35 12.69
N GLU A 13 17.61 -0.55 12.40
CA GLU A 13 18.56 0.52 12.06
C GLU A 13 18.13 1.23 10.76
N TYR A 14 17.74 0.46 9.74
CA TYR A 14 17.19 1.00 8.49
C TYR A 14 15.90 1.80 8.73
N LEU A 15 14.97 1.29 9.53
CA LEU A 15 13.74 2.03 9.88
C LEU A 15 14.05 3.31 10.66
N GLY A 16 15.03 3.29 11.55
CA GLY A 16 15.52 4.47 12.25
C GLY A 16 16.10 5.52 11.30
N PHE A 17 16.86 5.08 10.29
CA PHE A 17 17.33 5.97 9.22
C PHE A 17 16.17 6.57 8.41
N ALA A 18 15.25 5.73 7.93
CA ALA A 18 14.10 6.17 7.13
C ALA A 18 13.24 7.20 7.88
N SER A 19 12.97 6.96 9.16
CA SER A 19 12.27 7.90 10.04
C SER A 19 12.97 9.26 10.11
N ARG A 20 14.31 9.28 10.31
CA ARG A 20 15.09 10.53 10.33
C ARG A 20 15.10 11.24 8.98
N ALA A 21 15.15 10.51 7.87
CA ALA A 21 15.11 11.07 6.53
C ALA A 21 13.78 11.77 6.24
N ILE A 22 12.64 11.13 6.56
CA ILE A 22 11.30 11.71 6.41
C ILE A 22 11.16 12.96 7.29
N ALA A 23 11.60 12.90 8.55
CA ALA A 23 11.57 14.06 9.44
C ALA A 23 12.43 15.23 8.91
N ALA A 24 13.58 14.93 8.30
CA ALA A 24 14.43 15.94 7.68
C ALA A 24 13.82 16.51 6.39
N ALA A 25 13.11 15.72 5.60
CA ALA A 25 12.35 16.19 4.44
C ALA A 25 11.26 17.18 4.88
N GLY A 26 10.50 16.85 5.93
CA GLY A 26 9.49 17.76 6.50
C GLY A 26 10.06 19.11 6.94
N ARG A 27 11.23 19.12 7.58
CA ARG A 27 11.90 20.39 7.94
C ARG A 27 12.30 21.22 6.72
N ARG A 28 12.83 20.59 5.66
CA ARG A 28 13.22 21.30 4.43
C ARG A 28 12.02 21.88 3.68
N VAL A 29 10.91 21.15 3.67
CA VAL A 29 9.67 21.59 3.03
C VAL A 29 9.03 22.76 3.77
N GLY A 30 9.29 22.92 5.07
CA GLY A 30 8.83 24.07 5.84
C GLY A 30 9.36 25.41 5.33
N ASP A 31 10.50 25.41 4.63
CA ASP A 31 11.13 26.58 4.02
C ASP A 31 10.97 26.60 2.47
N ALA A 32 10.15 25.71 1.90
CA ALA A 32 9.96 25.52 0.45
C ALA A 32 8.54 25.90 -0.03
N ASP A 33 8.29 25.76 -1.33
CA ASP A 33 7.04 26.14 -2.00
C ASP A 33 5.99 25.01 -1.96
N GLU A 34 4.79 25.30 -2.49
CA GLU A 34 3.64 24.38 -2.48
C GLU A 34 3.87 23.08 -3.27
N PHE A 35 4.76 23.07 -4.25
CA PHE A 35 5.07 21.89 -5.06
C PHE A 35 5.80 20.83 -4.25
N GLU A 36 6.82 21.23 -3.49
CA GLU A 36 7.55 20.34 -2.59
C GLU A 36 6.66 19.81 -1.47
N LEU A 37 5.70 20.61 -0.99
CA LEU A 37 4.70 20.16 -0.05
C LEU A 37 3.81 19.07 -0.65
N ALA A 38 3.36 19.23 -1.89
CA ALA A 38 2.56 18.22 -2.58
C ALA A 38 3.32 16.89 -2.71
N GLU A 39 4.61 16.94 -3.07
CA GLU A 39 5.47 15.75 -3.15
C GLU A 39 5.68 15.09 -1.78
N LEU A 40 5.90 15.88 -0.72
CA LEU A 40 6.00 15.34 0.65
C LEU A 40 4.71 14.64 1.07
N VAL A 41 3.55 15.20 0.72
CA VAL A 41 2.24 14.58 1.00
C VAL A 41 2.07 13.28 0.22
N ALA A 42 2.55 13.22 -1.03
CA ALA A 42 2.48 12.01 -1.87
C ALA A 42 3.22 10.81 -1.25
N LEU A 43 4.25 11.05 -0.42
CA LEU A 43 4.93 9.99 0.33
C LEU A 43 4.01 9.20 1.27
N ARG A 44 2.84 9.73 1.66
CA ARG A 44 1.84 8.98 2.43
C ARG A 44 1.41 7.71 1.70
N ALA A 45 1.12 7.79 0.40
CA ALA A 45 0.72 6.65 -0.39
C ALA A 45 1.85 5.61 -0.49
N VAL A 46 3.09 6.08 -0.67
CA VAL A 46 4.28 5.23 -0.70
C VAL A 46 4.47 4.49 0.63
N LEU A 47 4.30 5.18 1.75
CA LEU A 47 4.42 4.58 3.08
C LEU A 47 3.31 3.57 3.36
N GLU A 48 2.07 3.86 3.00
CA GLU A 48 0.94 2.93 3.15
C GLU A 48 1.16 1.65 2.31
N GLU A 49 1.64 1.78 1.06
CA GLU A 49 1.96 0.61 0.23
C GLU A 49 3.11 -0.22 0.81
N ALA A 50 4.15 0.43 1.34
CA ALA A 50 5.25 -0.25 2.02
C ALA A 50 4.78 -1.00 3.28
N ILE A 51 3.84 -0.42 4.05
CA ILE A 51 3.20 -1.08 5.20
C ILE A 51 2.43 -2.32 4.74
N LEU A 52 1.62 -2.21 3.69
CA LEU A 52 0.86 -3.33 3.14
C LEU A 52 1.80 -4.45 2.68
N THR A 53 2.87 -4.13 1.97
CA THR A 53 3.91 -5.08 1.55
C THR A 53 4.52 -5.80 2.76
N GLY A 54 4.86 -5.05 3.82
CA GLY A 54 5.39 -5.62 5.05
C GLY A 54 4.43 -6.59 5.74
N ILE A 55 3.16 -6.19 5.87
CA ILE A 55 2.10 -7.00 6.48
C ILE A 55 1.83 -8.27 5.65
N GLN A 56 1.71 -8.15 4.33
CA GLN A 56 1.54 -9.29 3.42
C GLN A 56 2.74 -10.25 3.53
N GLY A 57 3.96 -9.72 3.58
CA GLY A 57 5.17 -10.51 3.82
C GLY A 57 5.16 -11.24 5.17
N GLN A 58 4.60 -10.65 6.22
CA GLN A 58 4.42 -11.34 7.51
C GLN A 58 3.35 -12.43 7.43
N ARG A 59 2.22 -12.13 6.77
CA ARG A 59 1.12 -13.10 6.55
C ARG A 59 1.59 -14.31 5.74
N ALA A 60 2.39 -14.10 4.69
CA ALA A 60 2.96 -15.18 3.88
C ALA A 60 3.90 -16.09 4.69
N ARG A 61 4.53 -15.58 5.75
CA ARG A 61 5.36 -16.36 6.69
C ARG A 61 4.57 -17.02 7.82
N GLY A 62 3.23 -16.99 7.75
CA GLY A 62 2.35 -17.66 8.70
C GLY A 62 1.99 -16.85 9.95
N ARG A 63 2.32 -15.54 10.02
CA ARG A 63 1.86 -14.70 11.15
C ARG A 63 0.35 -14.55 11.13
N SER A 64 -0.31 -14.76 12.27
CA SER A 64 -1.75 -14.58 12.41
C SER A 64 -2.12 -13.09 12.48
N TRP A 65 -3.38 -12.77 12.14
CA TRP A 65 -3.92 -11.43 12.32
C TRP A 65 -3.92 -10.97 13.79
N ALA A 66 -4.02 -11.91 14.74
CA ALA A 66 -3.93 -11.58 16.16
C ALA A 66 -2.53 -11.07 16.49
N HIS A 67 -1.49 -11.80 16.07
CA HIS A 67 -0.10 -11.40 16.30
C HIS A 67 0.26 -10.05 15.65
N ILE A 68 -0.30 -9.79 14.45
CA ILE A 68 -0.12 -8.50 13.77
C ILE A 68 -0.87 -7.39 14.51
N GLY A 69 -2.10 -7.63 14.95
CA GLY A 69 -2.87 -6.69 15.77
C GLY A 69 -2.15 -6.32 17.06
N ASP A 70 -1.65 -7.31 17.79
CA ASP A 70 -0.89 -7.13 19.03
C ASP A 70 0.36 -6.25 18.79
N ALA A 71 1.09 -6.50 17.70
CA ALA A 71 2.28 -5.72 17.34
C ALA A 71 1.95 -4.27 16.94
N LEU A 72 0.77 -4.03 16.36
CA LEU A 72 0.30 -2.71 15.94
C LEU A 72 -0.51 -1.97 17.03
N GLY A 73 -0.79 -2.62 18.17
CA GLY A 73 -1.63 -2.06 19.24
C GLY A 73 -3.11 -1.94 18.87
N ILE A 74 -3.62 -2.79 17.97
CA ILE A 74 -5.01 -2.79 17.51
C ILE A 74 -5.64 -4.18 17.63
N THR A 75 -6.96 -4.25 17.60
CA THR A 75 -7.65 -5.55 17.65
C THR A 75 -7.38 -6.36 16.38
N ARG A 76 -7.48 -7.70 16.50
CA ARG A 76 -7.39 -8.63 15.36
C ARG A 76 -8.35 -8.24 14.23
N GLN A 77 -9.59 -7.87 14.57
CA GLN A 77 -10.61 -7.50 13.60
C GLN A 77 -10.22 -6.20 12.88
N ALA A 78 -9.75 -5.19 13.62
CA ALA A 78 -9.27 -3.93 13.03
C ALA A 78 -8.07 -4.16 12.10
N ALA A 79 -7.12 -5.03 12.47
CA ALA A 79 -6.00 -5.39 11.61
C ALA A 79 -6.46 -6.08 10.32
N GLN A 80 -7.39 -7.04 10.44
CA GLN A 80 -7.93 -7.75 9.29
C GLN A 80 -8.70 -6.80 8.35
N GLU A 81 -9.57 -5.95 8.90
CA GLU A 81 -10.37 -4.99 8.13
C GLU A 81 -9.49 -4.00 7.37
N ARG A 82 -8.44 -3.47 8.03
CA ARG A 82 -7.57 -2.45 7.46
C ARG A 82 -6.60 -3.00 6.41
N TYR A 83 -6.07 -4.19 6.61
CA TYR A 83 -4.91 -4.69 5.84
C TYR A 83 -5.19 -5.95 5.02
N THR A 84 -6.42 -6.47 5.03
CA THR A 84 -6.82 -7.46 4.03
C THR A 84 -6.81 -6.75 2.67
N PRO A 85 -6.07 -7.26 1.66
CA PRO A 85 -6.14 -6.70 0.32
C PRO A 85 -7.58 -6.71 -0.12
N LYS A 86 -8.15 -5.52 -0.35
CA LYS A 86 -9.44 -5.45 -1.00
C LYS A 86 -9.21 -6.00 -2.40
N ARG A 87 -9.91 -7.08 -2.74
CA ARG A 87 -9.94 -7.55 -4.12
C ARG A 87 -10.25 -6.31 -4.98
N PRO A 88 -9.41 -5.96 -5.96
CA PRO A 88 -9.76 -4.87 -6.85
C PRO A 88 -11.14 -5.25 -7.40
N ALA A 89 -12.11 -4.35 -7.25
CA ALA A 89 -13.42 -4.58 -7.82
C ALA A 89 -13.16 -4.94 -9.28
N ALA A 90 -13.59 -6.14 -9.68
CA ALA A 90 -13.45 -6.55 -11.07
C ALA A 90 -13.97 -5.38 -11.92
N PRO A 91 -13.26 -4.96 -12.98
CA PRO A 91 -13.77 -3.89 -13.83
C PRO A 91 -15.17 -4.33 -14.22
N LYS A 92 -16.16 -3.50 -13.87
CA LYS A 92 -17.54 -3.77 -14.31
C LYS A 92 -17.41 -3.93 -15.81
N PRO A 93 -17.79 -5.08 -16.41
CA PRO A 93 -17.84 -5.14 -17.86
C PRO A 93 -18.66 -3.94 -18.29
N PHE A 94 -18.16 -3.17 -19.26
CA PHE A 94 -18.99 -2.20 -19.95
C PHE A 94 -20.10 -3.00 -20.63
N VAL A 95 -21.18 -3.28 -19.89
CA VAL A 95 -22.39 -3.82 -20.47
C VAL A 95 -23.02 -2.64 -21.19
N CYS A 96 -22.98 -2.71 -22.52
CA CYS A 96 -23.68 -1.77 -23.38
C CYS A 96 -25.16 -1.78 -23.00
N ALA A 97 -25.65 -0.70 -22.39
CA ALA A 97 -27.06 -0.53 -22.03
C ALA A 97 -27.82 0.06 -23.22
N CYS A 98 -27.87 -0.64 -24.35
CA CYS A 98 -28.72 -0.25 -25.48
C CYS A 98 -30.17 -0.70 -25.21
N LYS A 99 -31.04 0.25 -24.83
CA LYS A 99 -32.48 0.18 -25.11
C LYS A 99 -32.72 1.04 -26.36
N GLY A 100 -32.85 0.40 -27.51
CA GLY A 100 -33.20 1.08 -28.77
C GLY A 100 -32.25 0.75 -29.92
N ASP A 101 -32.83 0.54 -31.09
CA ASP A 101 -32.19 0.02 -32.30
C ASP A 101 -31.17 1.03 -32.86
N GLY A 102 -29.88 0.77 -32.69
CA GLY A 102 -28.84 1.62 -33.29
C GLY A 102 -27.44 1.40 -32.71
N CYS A 103 -26.72 0.39 -33.21
CA CYS A 103 -25.32 0.13 -32.88
C CYS A 103 -24.43 0.43 -34.10
N GLU A 104 -23.92 1.66 -34.25
CA GLU A 104 -23.00 2.01 -35.36
C GLU A 104 -21.52 2.14 -34.94
N TRP A 105 -21.19 2.05 -33.64
CA TRP A 105 -19.82 2.34 -33.16
C TRP A 105 -19.23 1.31 -32.18
N CYS A 106 -19.32 0.01 -32.48
CA CYS A 106 -18.50 -1.02 -31.82
C CYS A 106 -17.27 -1.36 -32.69
N GLN A 107 -16.23 -0.54 -32.64
CA GLN A 107 -14.93 -0.92 -33.22
C GLN A 107 -14.22 -1.92 -32.29
N THR A 108 -13.74 -2.99 -32.92
CA THR A 108 -13.14 -4.22 -32.38
C THR A 108 -11.87 -3.94 -31.56
N LEU A 109 -11.87 -4.23 -30.25
CA LEU A 109 -10.64 -4.54 -29.51
C LEU A 109 -10.34 -6.03 -29.68
N ALA A 110 -9.53 -6.37 -30.68
CA ALA A 110 -8.87 -7.67 -30.74
C ALA A 110 -7.84 -7.73 -29.62
N VAL A 111 -8.10 -8.57 -28.61
CA VAL A 111 -7.12 -8.97 -27.61
C VAL A 111 -6.09 -9.86 -28.30
N ALA A 112 -4.88 -9.34 -28.55
CA ALA A 112 -3.73 -10.14 -28.94
C ALA A 112 -3.24 -10.94 -27.73
N SER A 113 -2.99 -12.24 -27.97
CA SER A 113 -2.56 -13.26 -27.00
C SER A 113 -1.15 -13.03 -26.44
#